data_AF-A0A6J4SAT5-F1
#
_entry.id   AF-A0A6J4SAT5-F1
#
_cell.length_a   1.000
_cell.length_b   1.000
_cell.length_c   1.000
_cell.angle_alpha   90.00
_cell.angle_beta   90.00
_cell.angle_gamma   90.00
#
_symmetry.space_group_name_H-M   'P 1'
#
loop_
_entity.id
_entity.type
_entity.pdbx_description
1 polymer ?
#
loop_
_entity_poly.entity_id
_entity_poly.type
_entity_poly.pdbx_seq_one_letter_code
_entity_poly.pdbx_strand_id
1 'polypeptide(L)'
;MPVGIDLLEIERMEQALERRPGLALRLFTDGERAYAARRARPGQHLAARFCAKEAVAKALRLEVWSHHDIEVVGEGAQTQVALHGALRELGVQVDISMTHSKATAGAVALVR
;
A
#
# COMPACT_ATOMS: atom_id res chain seq x y z
N MET A 1 -3.09 -3.34 20.78
CA MET A 1 -3.40 -2.94 19.40
C MET A 1 -2.31 -3.46 18.48
N PRO A 2 -2.62 -4.34 17.52
CA PRO A 2 -1.65 -4.82 16.54
C PRO A 2 -1.08 -3.67 15.71
N VAL A 3 0.23 -3.72 15.44
CA VAL A 3 0.96 -2.72 14.66
C VAL A 3 1.77 -3.41 13.57
N GLY A 4 1.90 -2.76 12.42
CA GLY A 4 2.77 -3.20 11.34
C GLY A 4 3.52 -2.03 10.74
N ILE A 5 4.74 -2.30 10.28
CA ILE A 5 5.60 -1.32 9.61
C ILE A 5 6.22 -1.96 8.38
N ASP A 6 6.35 -1.18 7.32
CA ASP A 6 7.08 -1.57 6.13
C ASP A 6 7.90 -0.41 5.57
N LEU A 7 9.03 -0.75 4.95
CA LEU A 7 9.97 0.18 4.36
C LEU A 7 10.59 -0.48 3.12
N LEU A 8 10.66 0.27 2.02
CA LEU A 8 11.31 -0.20 0.79
C LEU A 8 12.04 0.92 0.05
N GLU A 9 13.02 0.52 -0.76
CA GLU A 9 13.71 1.40 -1.69
C GLU A 9 12.83 1.65 -2.92
N ILE A 10 12.56 2.91 -3.22
CA ILE A 10 11.68 3.32 -4.33
C ILE A 10 12.23 2.79 -5.67
N GLU A 11 13.56 2.83 -5.84
CA GLU A 11 14.21 2.32 -7.04
C GLU A 11 13.92 0.83 -7.27
N ARG A 12 13.89 0.01 -6.21
CA ARG A 12 13.56 -1.42 -6.33
C ARG A 12 12.12 -1.63 -6.81
N MET A 13 11.18 -0.78 -6.39
CA MET A 13 9.81 -0.80 -6.91
C MET A 13 9.78 -0.39 -8.38
N GLU A 14 10.45 0.71 -8.75
CA GLU A 14 10.51 1.21 -10.13
C GLU A 14 11.10 0.15 -11.09
N GLN A 15 12.26 -0.41 -10.76
CA GLN A 15 12.89 -1.47 -11.53
C GLN A 15 12.00 -2.73 -11.64
N ALA A 16 11.28 -3.07 -10.57
CA ALA A 16 10.39 -4.23 -10.58
C ALA A 16 9.17 -4.01 -11.50
N LEU A 17 8.61 -2.80 -11.51
CA LEU A 17 7.50 -2.42 -12.38
C LEU A 17 7.92 -2.39 -13.85
N GLU A 18 9.09 -1.83 -14.16
CA GLU A 18 9.65 -1.81 -15.51
C GLU A 18 9.91 -3.22 -16.04
N ARG A 19 10.53 -4.09 -15.22
CA ARG A 19 10.87 -5.46 -15.62
C ARG A 19 9.64 -6.35 -15.81
N ARG A 20 8.52 -6.03 -15.15
CA ARG A 20 7.32 -6.90 -15.12
C ARG A 20 6.07 -6.05 -15.37
N PRO A 21 5.67 -5.85 -16.64
CA PRO A 21 4.53 -4.99 -16.99
C PRO A 21 3.21 -5.33 -16.28
N GLY A 22 2.96 -6.61 -15.98
CA GLY A 22 1.77 -7.05 -15.24
C GLY A 22 1.83 -6.87 -13.72
N LEU A 23 2.98 -6.47 -13.17
CA LEU A 23 3.17 -6.36 -11.72
C LEU A 23 2.29 -5.27 -11.12
N ALA A 24 2.17 -4.13 -11.79
CA ALA A 24 1.31 -3.04 -11.32
C ALA A 24 -0.15 -3.50 -11.18
N LEU A 25 -0.66 -4.21 -12.19
CA LEU A 25 -2.03 -4.76 -12.20
C LEU A 25 -2.24 -5.77 -11.06
N ARG A 26 -1.23 -6.58 -10.75
CA ARG A 26 -1.29 -7.58 -9.69
C ARG A 26 -1.26 -6.98 -8.28
N LEU A 27 -0.50 -5.90 -8.07
CA LEU A 27 -0.25 -5.33 -6.74
C LEU A 27 -1.21 -4.21 -6.35
N PHE A 28 -1.75 -3.48 -7.33
CA PHE A 28 -2.49 -2.24 -7.07
C PHE A 28 -3.84 -2.23 -7.76
N THR A 29 -4.84 -1.69 -7.07
CA THR A 29 -6.18 -1.48 -7.65
C THR A 29 -6.15 -0.43 -8.76
N ASP A 30 -7.21 -0.36 -9.55
CA ASP A 30 -7.33 0.63 -10.62
C ASP A 30 -7.27 2.07 -10.07
N GLY A 31 -7.92 2.31 -8.92
CA GLY A 31 -7.90 3.60 -8.24
C GLY A 31 -6.50 3.99 -7.77
N GLU A 32 -5.73 3.06 -7.21
CA GLU A 32 -4.35 3.32 -6.77
C GLU A 32 -3.42 3.62 -7.95
N ARG A 33 -3.55 2.90 -9.07
CA ARG A 33 -2.75 3.15 -10.27
C ARG A 33 -3.12 4.48 -10.92
N ALA A 34 -4.40 4.80 -11.03
CA ALA A 34 -4.86 6.09 -11.53
C ALA A 34 -4.37 7.25 -10.65
N TYR A 35 -4.42 7.08 -9.33
CA TYR A 35 -3.85 8.04 -8.38
C TYR A 35 -2.34 8.23 -8.58
N ALA A 36 -1.57 7.16 -8.75
CA ALA A 36 -0.12 7.27 -8.90
C ALA A 36 0.27 7.91 -10.25
N ALA A 37 -0.46 7.59 -11.33
CA ALA A 37 -0.21 8.09 -12.67
C ALA A 37 -0.31 9.62 -12.80
N ARG A 38 -1.11 10.27 -11.95
CA ARG A 38 -1.27 11.74 -11.94
C ARG A 38 -0.15 12.49 -11.20
N ARG A 39 0.86 11.77 -10.68
CA ARG A 39 1.93 12.35 -9.85
C ARG A 39 3.23 12.44 -10.62
N ALA A 40 4.10 13.36 -10.18
CA ALA A 40 5.39 13.60 -10.82
C ALA A 40 6.31 12.37 -10.84
N ARG A 41 6.24 11.52 -9.81
CA ARG A 41 7.00 10.26 -9.73
C ARG A 41 6.08 9.10 -9.33
N PRO A 42 5.38 8.46 -10.29
CA PRO A 42 4.42 7.39 -10.00
C PRO A 42 5.00 6.25 -9.16
N GLY A 43 6.24 5.84 -9.44
CA GLY A 43 6.95 4.78 -8.70
C GLY A 43 7.07 5.03 -7.20
N GLN A 44 7.35 6.27 -6.78
CA GLN A 44 7.40 6.67 -5.37
C GLN A 44 6.04 6.53 -4.68
N HIS A 45 4.97 6.92 -5.35
CA HIS A 45 3.62 6.80 -4.78
C HIS A 45 3.14 5.35 -4.70
N LEU A 46 3.48 4.53 -5.70
CA LEU A 46 3.21 3.09 -5.67
C LEU A 46 4.06 2.38 -4.60
N ALA A 47 5.32 2.77 -4.43
CA ALA A 47 6.18 2.28 -3.35
C ALA A 47 5.55 2.55 -1.97
N ALA A 48 5.11 3.78 -1.71
CA ALA A 48 4.46 4.11 -0.44
C ALA A 48 3.16 3.30 -0.22
N ARG A 49 2.34 3.14 -1.27
CA ARG A 49 1.11 2.33 -1.21
C ARG A 49 1.39 0.85 -0.98
N PHE A 50 2.46 0.32 -1.57
CA PHE A 50 2.90 -1.04 -1.30
C PHE A 50 3.31 -1.20 0.17
N CYS A 51 4.12 -0.28 0.71
CA CYS A 51 4.45 -0.31 2.14
C CYS A 51 3.20 -0.25 3.03
N ALA A 52 2.19 0.54 2.66
CA ALA A 52 0.94 0.58 3.42
C ALA A 52 0.22 -0.77 3.42
N LYS A 53 0.10 -1.43 2.26
CA LYS A 53 -0.50 -2.78 2.16
C LYS A 53 0.26 -3.80 3.02
N GLU A 54 1.58 -3.81 2.93
CA GLU A 54 2.44 -4.70 3.73
C GLU A 54 2.35 -4.40 5.24
N ALA A 55 2.31 -3.13 5.63
CA ALA A 55 2.16 -2.74 7.02
C ALA A 55 0.81 -3.22 7.58
N VAL A 56 -0.28 -3.09 6.83
CA VAL A 56 -1.61 -3.61 7.21
C VAL A 56 -1.57 -5.14 7.33
N ALA A 57 -1.00 -5.84 6.35
CA ALA A 57 -0.89 -7.30 6.37
C ALA A 57 -0.10 -7.81 7.57
N LYS A 58 1.02 -7.15 7.92
CA LYS A 58 1.81 -7.46 9.12
C LYS A 58 1.02 -7.20 10.41
N ALA A 59 0.29 -6.09 10.48
CA ALA A 59 -0.53 -5.77 11.65
C ALA A 59 -1.65 -6.81 11.86
N LEU A 60 -2.25 -7.29 10.77
CA LEU A 60 -3.28 -8.34 10.77
C LEU A 60 -2.71 -9.76 10.81
N ARG A 61 -1.37 -9.93 10.77
CA ARG A 61 -0.66 -11.22 10.74
C ARG A 61 -1.14 -12.15 9.62
N LEU A 62 -1.41 -11.57 8.45
CA LEU A 62 -1.78 -12.33 7.28
C LEU A 62 -0.57 -13.15 6.79
N GLU A 63 -0.83 -14.36 6.31
CA GLU A 63 0.20 -15.22 5.67
C GLU A 63 -0.03 -15.32 4.15
N VAL A 64 -1.30 -15.32 3.73
CA VAL A 64 -1.71 -15.37 2.32
C VAL A 64 -2.83 -14.36 2.13
N TRP A 65 -2.65 -13.42 1.19
CA TRP A 65 -3.65 -12.41 0.86
C TRP A 65 -3.50 -11.93 -0.59
N SER A 66 -4.57 -11.39 -1.15
CA SER A 66 -4.47 -10.59 -2.37
C SER A 66 -4.07 -9.17 -2.01
N HIS A 67 -3.15 -8.57 -2.76
CA HIS A 67 -2.80 -7.15 -2.55
C HIS A 67 -3.98 -6.21 -2.86
N HIS A 68 -4.98 -6.70 -3.59
CA HIS A 68 -6.21 -5.95 -3.85
C HIS A 68 -7.20 -5.99 -2.67
N ASP A 69 -7.01 -6.88 -1.69
CA ASP A 69 -7.86 -6.93 -0.50
C ASP A 69 -7.59 -5.77 0.47
N ILE A 70 -6.48 -5.06 0.29
CA ILE A 70 -6.07 -3.90 1.08
C ILE A 70 -5.86 -2.74 0.11
N GLU A 71 -6.72 -1.75 0.10
CA GLU A 71 -6.62 -0.60 -0.81
C GLU A 71 -6.36 0.69 -0.03
N VAL A 72 -5.41 1.50 -0.50
CA VAL A 72 -5.23 2.85 0.02
C VAL A 72 -6.04 3.84 -0.81
N VAL A 73 -7.09 4.39 -0.21
CA VAL A 73 -8.00 5.35 -0.82
C VAL A 73 -7.76 6.76 -0.31
N GLY A 74 -8.25 7.76 -1.06
CA GLY A 74 -8.13 9.17 -0.68
C GLY A 74 -6.71 9.74 -0.81
N GLU A 75 -6.56 10.99 -0.35
CA GLU A 75 -5.29 11.71 -0.35
C GLU A 75 -5.18 12.70 0.80
N GLY A 76 -3.94 13.05 1.19
CA GLY A 76 -3.69 13.97 2.29
C GLY A 76 -4.37 13.50 3.58
N ALA A 77 -5.13 14.40 4.21
CA ALA A 77 -5.87 14.12 5.44
C ALA A 77 -7.01 13.09 5.28
N GLN A 78 -7.43 12.79 4.05
CA GLN A 78 -8.49 11.81 3.76
C GLN A 78 -7.93 10.42 3.40
N THR A 79 -6.62 10.21 3.54
CA THR A 79 -5.99 8.92 3.22
C THR A 79 -6.46 7.85 4.20
N GLN A 80 -7.03 6.75 3.70
CA GLN A 80 -7.62 5.68 4.50
C GLN A 80 -7.32 4.30 3.90
N VAL A 81 -7.50 3.24 4.70
CA VAL A 81 -7.48 1.84 4.24
C VAL A 81 -8.92 1.37 4.01
N ALA A 82 -9.19 0.86 2.81
CA ALA A 82 -10.38 0.07 2.52
C ALA A 82 -9.99 -1.41 2.47
N LEU A 83 -10.65 -2.24 3.28
CA LEU A 83 -10.50 -3.69 3.24
C LEU A 83 -11.60 -4.30 2.37
N HIS A 84 -11.20 -5.23 1.51
CA HIS A 84 -12.08 -5.91 0.55
C HIS A 84 -12.04 -7.43 0.76
N GLY A 85 -12.91 -8.13 0.03
CA GLY A 85 -12.97 -9.60 0.06
C GLY A 85 -13.14 -10.15 1.48
N ALA A 86 -12.41 -11.20 1.82
CA ALA A 86 -12.45 -11.81 3.15
C ALA A 86 -11.94 -10.89 4.27
N LEU A 87 -11.08 -9.91 3.96
CA LEU A 87 -10.56 -8.97 4.97
C LEU A 87 -11.61 -7.97 5.43
N ARG A 88 -12.62 -7.68 4.58
CA ARG A 88 -13.75 -6.84 4.96
C ARG A 88 -14.56 -7.43 6.11
N GLU A 89 -14.72 -8.76 6.12
CA GLU A 89 -15.52 -9.48 7.11
C GLU A 89 -14.88 -9.50 8.51
N LEU A 90 -13.61 -9.10 8.63
CA LEU A 90 -12.94 -8.96 9.93
C LEU A 90 -13.55 -7.83 10.78
N GLY A 91 -14.25 -6.86 10.17
CA GLY A 91 -14.92 -5.77 10.89
C GLY A 91 -13.99 -4.82 11.63
N VAL A 92 -12.69 -4.86 11.34
CA VAL A 92 -11.66 -4.01 11.97
C VAL A 92 -11.46 -2.72 11.19
N GLN A 93 -10.98 -1.69 11.89
CA GLN A 93 -10.52 -0.45 11.25
C GLN A 93 -8.99 -0.39 11.30
N VAL A 94 -8.38 0.21 10.29
CA VAL A 94 -6.93 0.35 10.24
C VAL A 94 -6.54 1.79 9.93
N ASP A 95 -5.80 2.41 10.83
CA ASP A 95 -5.13 3.67 10.52
C ASP A 95 -3.82 3.40 9.82
N ILE A 96 -3.46 4.32 8.93
CA ILE A 96 -2.16 4.32 8.29
C ILE A 96 -1.53 5.70 8.34
N SER A 97 -0.20 5.71 8.42
CA SER A 97 0.61 6.87 8.10
C SER A 97 1.70 6.45 7.13
N MET A 98 1.87 7.24 6.07
CA MET A 98 2.77 6.96 4.96
C MET A 98 3.75 8.10 4.79
N THR A 99 4.99 7.77 4.43
CA THR A 99 6.02 8.77 4.18
C THR A 99 6.98 8.29 3.09
N HIS A 100 7.70 9.23 2.49
CA HIS A 100 8.78 8.91 1.58
C HIS A 100 9.89 9.96 1.64
N SER A 101 11.10 9.51 1.39
CA SER A 101 12.26 10.34 1.08
C SER A 101 12.54 10.32 -0.43
N LYS A 102 13.72 10.78 -0.84
CA LYS A 102 14.18 10.64 -2.23
C LYS A 102 14.40 9.18 -2.62
N ALA A 103 14.83 8.34 -1.69
CA ALA A 103 15.28 6.96 -1.96
C ALA A 103 14.34 5.89 -1.39
N THR A 104 13.64 6.19 -0.30
CA THR A 104 12.84 5.21 0.43
C THR A 104 11.40 5.64 0.58
N ALA A 105 10.49 4.67 0.65
CA ALA A 105 9.11 4.86 1.05
C ALA A 105 8.83 3.94 2.23
N GLY A 106 7.93 4.35 3.11
CA GLY A 106 7.53 3.55 4.27
C GLY A 106 6.13 3.87 4.75
N ALA A 107 5.57 2.96 5.52
CA ALA A 107 4.28 3.12 6.15
C ALA A 107 4.21 2.39 7.49
N VAL A 108 3.37 2.91 8.37
CA VAL A 108 2.95 2.25 9.62
C VAL A 108 1.44 2.07 9.60
N ALA A 109 0.97 0.94 10.12
CA ALA A 109 -0.44 0.60 10.26
C ALA A 109 -0.78 0.23 11.70
N LEU A 110 -1.95 0.66 12.17
CA LEU A 110 -2.49 0.38 13.51
C LEU A 110 -3.92 -0.16 13.38
N VAL A 111 -4.16 -1.36 13.90
CA VAL A 111 -5.50 -1.98 13.90
C VAL A 111 -6.27 -1.52 15.14
N ARG A 112 -7.49 -1.02 14.92
CA ARG A 112 -8.46 -0.57 15.93
C ARG A 112 -9.62 -1.55 16.07
#